data_AF-A0AAW2SLR3-F1
#
_entry.id   AF-A0AAW2SLR3-F1
#
_cell.length_a   1.000
_cell.length_b   1.000
_cell.length_c   1.000
_cell.angle_alpha   90.00
_cell.angle_beta   90.00
_cell.angle_gamma   90.00
#
_symmetry.space_group_name_H-M   'P 1'
#
loop_
_entity.id
_entity.type
_entity.pdbx_description
1 polymer ?
#
loop_
_entity_poly.entity_id
_entity_poly.type
_entity_poly.pdbx_seq_one_letter_code
_entity_poly.pdbx_strand_id
1 'polypeptide(L)'
;MHIEKNVFDNIFNAVMDIKEKIEDNLNARKDLKIICNQPKLKVDDRTPNMMPKTVYALTKEQKRRICEWITHLKFSDGYTSNLAYCVNMKELRLHGKKSHDYHAFMQKLIPIAFCEMLPESI
;
A
#
# COMPACT_ATOMS: atom_id res chain seq x y z
N MET A 1 3.99 -14.94 10.95
CA MET A 1 3.38 -15.34 9.68
C MET A 1 1.99 -14.74 9.42
N HIS A 2 0.91 -15.13 10.13
CA HIS A 2 -0.43 -14.53 9.87
C HIS A 2 -0.47 -13.02 10.19
N ILE A 3 0.15 -12.62 11.31
CA ILE A 3 0.23 -11.20 11.71
C ILE A 3 1.02 -10.39 10.67
N GLU A 4 2.22 -10.83 10.31
CA GLU A 4 3.06 -10.13 9.33
C GLU A 4 2.38 -9.99 7.98
N LYS A 5 1.70 -11.04 7.51
CA LYS A 5 0.90 -10.98 6.29
C LYS A 5 -0.19 -9.92 6.42
N ASN A 6 -0.97 -9.94 7.49
CA ASN A 6 -2.07 -8.98 7.67
C ASN A 6 -1.57 -7.54 7.75
N VAL A 7 -0.47 -7.30 8.50
CA VAL A 7 0.13 -5.97 8.61
C VAL A 7 0.68 -5.50 7.27
N PHE A 8 1.42 -6.36 6.56
CA PHE A 8 1.91 -6.05 5.22
C PHE A 8 0.77 -5.75 4.26
N ASP A 9 -0.24 -6.62 4.18
CA ASP A 9 -1.37 -6.45 3.27
C ASP A 9 -2.10 -5.14 3.57
N ASN A 10 -2.35 -4.82 4.84
CA ASN A 10 -3.00 -3.55 5.21
C ASN A 10 -2.19 -2.33 4.77
N ILE A 11 -0.88 -2.28 5.06
CA ILE A 11 -0.02 -1.14 4.70
C ILE A 11 0.11 -1.04 3.18
N PHE A 12 0.48 -2.15 2.53
CA PHE A 12 0.79 -2.17 1.11
C PHE A 12 -0.45 -1.89 0.27
N ASN A 13 -1.60 -2.47 0.59
CA ASN A 13 -2.85 -2.23 -0.15
C ASN A 13 -3.36 -0.79 0.05
N ALA A 14 -3.15 -0.19 1.22
CA ALA A 14 -3.52 1.21 1.48
C ALA A 14 -2.68 2.18 0.63
N VAL A 15 -1.37 2.01 0.59
CA VAL A 15 -0.46 2.86 -0.20
C VAL A 15 -0.67 2.63 -1.70
N MET A 16 -0.85 1.39 -2.12
CA MET A 16 -1.16 1.04 -3.52
C MET A 16 -2.62 1.28 -3.90
N ASP A 17 -3.46 1.83 -3.02
CA ASP A 17 -4.88 2.18 -3.25
C ASP A 17 -5.65 1.04 -3.96
N ILE A 18 -5.61 -0.15 -3.34
CA ILE A 18 -6.31 -1.36 -3.80
C ILE A 18 -7.67 -1.42 -3.11
N LYS A 19 -8.67 -0.79 -3.72
CA LYS A 19 -10.02 -0.60 -3.14
C LYS A 19 -10.70 -1.87 -2.60
N GLU A 20 -10.48 -3.01 -3.24
CA GLU A 20 -11.07 -4.30 -2.84
C GLU A 20 -10.49 -4.87 -1.53
N LYS A 21 -9.34 -4.35 -1.06
CA LYS A 21 -8.61 -4.89 0.09
C LYS A 21 -8.38 -3.87 1.20
N ILE A 22 -8.83 -2.63 1.03
CA ILE A 22 -8.71 -1.58 2.03
C ILE A 22 -10.04 -1.40 2.74
N GLU A 23 -10.00 -1.22 4.04
CA GLU A 23 -11.17 -0.90 4.87
C GLU A 23 -11.47 0.62 4.85
N ASP A 24 -11.18 1.32 3.75
CA ASP A 24 -11.46 2.75 3.58
C ASP A 24 -12.79 2.95 2.84
N ASN A 25 -13.87 3.05 3.61
CA ASN A 25 -15.22 3.24 3.11
C ASN A 25 -15.83 4.56 3.58
N LEU A 26 -16.98 4.94 3.00
CA LEU A 26 -17.65 6.21 3.32
C LEU A 26 -18.01 6.35 4.81
N ASN A 27 -18.39 5.26 5.47
CA ASN A 27 -18.72 5.28 6.89
C ASN A 27 -17.46 5.49 7.73
N ALA A 28 -16.37 4.78 7.42
CA ALA A 28 -15.07 4.98 8.05
C ALA A 28 -14.58 6.43 7.91
N ARG A 29 -14.80 7.07 6.75
CA ARG A 29 -14.48 8.50 6.55
C ARG A 29 -15.37 9.46 7.33
N LYS A 30 -16.65 9.12 7.53
CA LYS A 30 -17.56 9.88 8.41
C LYS A 30 -17.16 9.73 9.87
N ASP A 31 -16.79 8.53 10.31
CA ASP A 31 -16.30 8.27 11.66
C ASP A 31 -14.98 9.02 11.90
N LEU A 32 -14.07 9.02 10.92
CA LEU A 32 -12.85 9.83 10.96
C LEU A 32 -13.12 11.33 11.16
N LYS A 33 -14.21 11.88 10.58
CA LYS A 33 -14.59 13.29 10.80
C LYS A 33 -14.94 13.59 12.26
N ILE A 34 -15.49 12.59 12.97
CA ILE A 34 -15.92 12.70 14.36
C ILE A 34 -14.74 12.46 15.31
N ILE A 35 -13.95 11.43 15.02
CA ILE A 35 -12.92 10.90 15.95
C ILE A 35 -11.55 11.57 15.73
N CYS A 36 -11.27 12.06 14.52
CA CYS A 36 -9.96 12.60 14.15
C CYS A 36 -10.05 13.97 13.45
N ASN A 37 -9.18 14.91 13.84
CA ASN A 37 -9.07 16.19 13.16
C ASN A 37 -8.11 16.11 11.94
N GLN A 38 -8.51 15.39 10.88
CA GLN A 38 -7.71 15.26 9.67
C GLN A 38 -8.41 15.90 8.45
N PRO A 39 -8.23 17.22 8.23
CA PRO A 39 -8.96 17.97 7.20
C PRO A 39 -8.82 17.41 5.79
N LYS A 40 -7.63 16.89 5.46
CA LYS A 40 -7.28 16.35 4.13
C LYS A 40 -8.04 15.08 3.76
N LEU A 41 -8.64 14.39 4.74
CA LEU A 41 -9.40 13.15 4.51
C LEU A 41 -10.92 13.33 4.70
N LYS A 42 -11.40 14.54 5.02
CA LYS A 42 -12.82 14.82 5.25
C LYS A 42 -13.63 14.66 3.96
N VAL A 43 -14.75 13.95 4.06
CA VAL A 43 -15.77 13.90 3.01
C VAL A 43 -16.63 15.17 3.13
N ASP A 44 -16.84 15.86 2.02
CA ASP A 44 -17.70 17.05 1.97
C ASP A 44 -19.18 16.61 2.01
N ASP A 45 -19.96 17.24 2.89
CA ASP A 45 -21.40 16.98 3.02
C ASP A 45 -22.16 17.39 1.75
N ARG A 46 -21.59 18.27 0.91
CA ARG A 46 -22.15 18.73 -0.37
C ARG A 46 -21.91 17.74 -1.52
N THR A 47 -20.85 16.94 -1.44
CA THR A 47 -20.51 15.91 -2.42
C THR A 47 -20.19 14.59 -1.71
N PRO A 48 -21.19 13.97 -1.04
CA PRO A 48 -20.97 12.82 -0.16
C PRO A 48 -20.45 11.57 -0.91
N ASN A 49 -20.55 11.54 -2.24
CA ASN A 49 -20.09 10.42 -3.06
C ASN A 49 -18.62 10.57 -3.54
N MET A 50 -17.98 11.71 -3.30
CA MET A 50 -16.58 11.94 -3.66
C MET A 50 -15.69 11.83 -2.43
N MET A 51 -15.02 10.68 -2.28
CA MET A 51 -13.97 10.51 -1.28
C MET A 51 -12.66 11.13 -1.80
N PRO A 52 -12.04 12.07 -1.07
CA PRO A 52 -10.73 12.57 -1.46
C PRO A 52 -9.72 11.43 -1.37
N LYS A 53 -8.84 11.36 -2.39
CA LYS A 53 -7.70 10.43 -2.36
C LYS A 53 -6.87 10.69 -1.12
N THR A 54 -6.40 9.62 -0.50
CA THR A 54 -5.53 9.72 0.67
C THR A 54 -4.20 10.34 0.25
N VAL A 55 -3.56 11.07 1.16
CA VAL A 55 -2.26 11.71 0.92
C VAL A 55 -1.13 10.70 0.66
N TYR A 56 -1.34 9.44 1.05
CA TYR A 56 -0.41 8.33 0.89
C TYR A 56 -0.77 7.40 -0.29
N ALA A 57 -1.89 7.64 -0.99
CA ALA A 57 -2.26 6.83 -2.16
C ALA A 57 -1.38 7.19 -3.36
N LEU A 58 -0.68 6.18 -3.88
CA LEU A 58 0.22 6.36 -5.02
C LEU A 58 -0.54 6.60 -6.32
N THR A 59 0.07 7.41 -7.18
CA THR A 59 -0.34 7.56 -8.58
C THR A 59 -0.08 6.28 -9.37
N LYS A 60 -0.75 6.12 -10.53
CA LYS A 60 -0.55 4.94 -11.39
C LYS A 60 0.92 4.77 -11.82
N GLU A 61 1.62 5.88 -12.08
CA GLU A 61 3.03 5.85 -12.45
C GLU A 61 3.93 5.41 -11.29
N GLN A 62 3.69 5.91 -10.08
CA GLN A 62 4.39 5.47 -8.87
C GLN A 62 4.15 3.98 -8.60
N LYS A 63 2.90 3.50 -8.69
CA LYS A 63 2.58 2.06 -8.56
C LYS A 63 3.37 1.22 -9.56
N ARG A 64 3.47 1.68 -10.83
CA ARG A 64 4.26 1.00 -11.86
C ARG A 64 5.74 0.92 -11.51
N ARG A 65 6.34 2.02 -11.07
CA ARG A 65 7.76 2.06 -10.65
C ARG A 65 8.03 1.06 -9.52
N ILE A 66 7.13 0.97 -8.53
CA ILE A 66 7.28 -0.01 -7.44
C ILE A 66 7.20 -1.44 -7.96
N CYS A 67 6.21 -1.76 -8.79
CA CYS A 67 6.08 -3.09 -9.36
C CYS A 67 7.32 -3.49 -10.19
N GLU A 68 7.82 -2.58 -11.04
CA GLU A 68 9.04 -2.80 -11.82
C GLU A 68 10.26 -3.01 -10.91
N TRP A 69 10.42 -2.18 -9.89
CA TRP A 69 11.49 -2.33 -8.91
C TRP A 69 11.45 -3.70 -8.22
N ILE A 70 10.28 -4.16 -7.77
CA ILE A 70 10.11 -5.49 -7.15
C ILE A 70 10.43 -6.61 -8.14
N THR A 71 10.08 -6.47 -9.42
CA THR A 71 10.41 -7.46 -10.46
C THR A 71 11.92 -7.61 -10.67
N HIS A 72 12.68 -6.52 -10.53
CA HIS A 72 14.14 -6.54 -10.67
C HIS A 72 14.89 -6.86 -9.38
N LEU A 73 14.20 -6.84 -8.23
CA LEU A 73 14.79 -7.10 -6.93
C LEU A 73 15.24 -8.56 -6.79
N LYS A 74 16.54 -8.77 -6.57
CA LYS A 74 17.16 -10.09 -6.35
C LYS A 74 18.12 -10.04 -5.17
N PHE A 75 18.09 -11.07 -4.34
CA PHE A 75 18.99 -11.25 -3.21
C PHE A 75 19.90 -12.45 -3.47
N SER A 76 21.21 -12.27 -3.37
CA SER A 76 22.21 -13.31 -3.66
C SER A 76 22.29 -14.40 -2.59
N ASP A 77 21.81 -14.11 -1.39
CA ASP A 77 21.83 -14.97 -0.20
C ASP A 77 20.52 -15.77 -0.02
N GLY A 78 19.56 -15.63 -0.94
CA GLY A 78 18.25 -16.26 -0.82
C GLY A 78 17.34 -15.65 0.25
N TYR A 79 17.61 -14.41 0.70
CA TYR A 79 16.81 -13.71 1.70
C TYR A 79 15.31 -13.64 1.37
N THR A 80 14.97 -13.55 0.07
CA THR A 80 13.60 -13.67 -0.42
C THR A 80 13.50 -14.76 -1.49
N SER A 81 12.28 -15.20 -1.76
CA SER A 81 12.02 -15.97 -2.97
C SER A 81 12.11 -15.04 -4.20
N ASN A 82 11.99 -15.60 -5.40
CA ASN A 82 11.97 -14.80 -6.62
C ASN A 82 10.69 -13.94 -6.68
N LEU A 83 10.81 -12.69 -6.23
CA LEU A 83 9.70 -11.74 -6.10
C LEU A 83 9.08 -11.34 -7.46
N ALA A 84 9.78 -11.54 -8.57
CA ALA A 84 9.24 -11.28 -9.90
C ALA A 84 7.95 -12.08 -10.18
N TYR A 85 7.85 -13.31 -9.67
CA TYR A 85 6.64 -14.13 -9.80
C TYR A 85 5.45 -13.58 -9.01
N CYS A 86 5.71 -12.73 -8.02
CA CYS A 86 4.67 -12.16 -7.19
C CYS A 86 4.06 -10.89 -7.80
N VAL A 87 4.59 -10.37 -8.92
CA VAL A 87 4.17 -9.09 -9.51
C VAL A 87 3.24 -9.30 -10.69
N ASN A 88 2.04 -8.70 -10.64
CA ASN A 88 1.18 -8.55 -11.81
C ASN A 88 1.29 -7.13 -12.36
N MET A 89 2.03 -6.97 -13.46
CA MET A 89 2.25 -5.67 -14.11
C MET A 89 1.00 -5.10 -14.79
N LYS A 90 0.00 -5.92 -15.13
CA LYS A 90 -1.25 -5.45 -15.74
C LYS A 90 -2.16 -4.81 -14.69
N GLU A 91 -2.26 -5.45 -13.53
CA GLU A 91 -3.09 -4.99 -12.42
C GLU A 91 -2.35 -4.04 -11.47
N LEU A 92 -1.02 -3.95 -11.57
CA LEU A 92 -0.13 -3.25 -10.63
C LEU A 92 -0.32 -3.76 -9.20
N ARG A 93 -0.42 -5.08 -9.06
CA ARG A 93 -0.72 -5.78 -7.80
C ARG A 93 0.30 -6.86 -7.51
N LEU A 94 0.29 -7.26 -6.25
CA LEU A 94 1.16 -8.28 -5.71
C LEU A 94 0.35 -9.52 -5.28
N HIS A 95 0.83 -10.72 -5.64
CA HIS A 95 0.17 -12.00 -5.37
C HIS A 95 1.17 -13.06 -4.93
N GLY A 96 0.68 -14.19 -4.41
CA GLY A 96 1.46 -15.43 -4.30
C GLY A 96 2.72 -15.42 -3.41
N LYS A 97 2.84 -14.45 -2.49
CA LYS A 97 4.00 -14.33 -1.60
C LYS A 97 4.05 -15.46 -0.59
N LYS A 98 5.26 -15.93 -0.31
CA LYS A 98 5.51 -16.84 0.80
C LYS A 98 5.69 -16.05 2.10
N SER A 99 5.61 -16.76 3.21
CA SER A 99 5.70 -16.17 4.55
C SER A 99 6.97 -15.39 4.80
N HIS A 100 8.11 -15.90 4.36
CA HIS A 100 9.40 -15.23 4.53
C HIS A 100 9.53 -13.98 3.66
N ASP A 101 8.83 -13.91 2.52
CA ASP A 101 8.80 -12.70 1.70
C ASP A 101 8.09 -11.56 2.47
N TYR A 102 6.96 -11.85 3.13
CA TYR A 102 6.28 -10.85 3.97
C TYR A 102 7.20 -10.34 5.08
N HIS A 103 7.97 -11.24 5.71
CA HIS A 103 8.95 -10.86 6.72
C HIS A 103 10.01 -9.91 6.16
N ALA A 104 10.59 -10.22 5.00
CA ALA A 104 11.57 -9.36 4.34
C ALA A 104 10.98 -7.98 3.97
N PHE A 105 9.73 -7.94 3.48
CA PHE A 105 9.04 -6.69 3.19
C PHE A 105 8.87 -5.82 4.42
N MET A 106 8.36 -6.39 5.50
CA MET A 106 8.14 -5.69 6.76
C MET A 106 9.43 -5.21 7.41
N GLN A 107 10.49 -6.01 7.35
CA GLN A 107 11.74 -5.71 8.02
C GLN A 107 12.60 -4.67 7.26
N LYS A 108 12.60 -4.70 5.92
CA LYS A 108 13.54 -3.90 5.12
C LYS A 108 12.92 -3.21 3.92
N LEU A 109 11.97 -3.83 3.22
CA LEU A 109 11.61 -3.34 1.87
C LEU A 109 10.52 -2.28 1.86
N ILE A 110 9.58 -2.26 2.82
CA ILE A 110 8.52 -1.24 2.87
C ILE A 110 9.09 0.18 2.94
N PRO A 111 10.03 0.50 3.85
CA PRO A 111 10.61 1.84 3.90
C PRO A 111 11.32 2.22 2.60
N ILE A 112 12.03 1.27 1.98
CA ILE A 112 12.76 1.50 0.73
C ILE A 112 11.79 1.71 -0.44
N ALA A 113 10.74 0.89 -0.53
CA ALA A 113 9.77 0.93 -1.63
C ALA A 113 9.04 2.27 -1.72
N PHE A 114 8.82 2.93 -0.58
CA PHE A 114 7.97 4.11 -0.48
C PHE A 114 8.72 5.40 -0.13
N CYS A 115 10.03 5.34 0.13
CA CYS A 115 10.85 6.45 0.64
C CYS A 115 10.68 7.76 -0.15
N GLU A 116 10.68 7.69 -1.49
CA GLU A 116 10.59 8.88 -2.36
C GLU A 116 9.16 9.23 -2.80
N MET A 117 8.16 8.44 -2.39
CA MET A 117 6.80 8.53 -2.94
C MET A 117 5.74 8.99 -1.96
N LEU A 118 6.03 8.90 -0.66
CA LEU A 118 5.13 9.34 0.40
C LEU A 118 5.49 10.77 0.83
N PRO A 119 4.49 11.57 1.25
CA PRO A 119 4.75 12.92 1.74
C PRO A 119 5.63 12.87 2.99
N GLU A 120 6.58 13.80 3.09
CA GLU A 120 7.32 14.05 4.33
C GLU A 120 6.33 14.39 5.45
N SER A 121 6.63 13.94 6.67
CA SER A 121 5.72 14.02 7.82
C SER A 121 5.16 15.43 7.99
N ILE A 122 3.83 15.52 8.15
CA ILE A 122 3.13 16.72 8.61
C ILE A 122 3.40 16.90 10.10
#